data_AF-B3EMX3-F1
#
_entry.id   AF-B3EMX3-F1
#
_cell.length_a   1.000
_cell.length_b   1.000
_cell.length_c   1.000
_cell.angle_alpha   90.00
_cell.angle_beta   90.00
_cell.angle_gamma   90.00
#
_symmetry.space_group_name_H-M   'P 1'
#
loop_
_entity.id
_entity.type
_entity.pdbx_description
1 polymer ?
#
loop_
_entity_poly.entity_id
_entity_poly.type
_entity_poly.pdbx_seq_one_letter_code
_entity_poly.pdbx_strand_id
1 'polypeptide(L)'
;MEITENPNWRTLHKDSNNGYQKVVKRLGNDVILYSIETDHDISLDTMNIDMLQTVLQDSKIGNKPVCLLWNMKHITNISLTYKKQIANLIYNRRVHFGIVVFFNVEPVCMTLVQTFAAMVPEDMTVLIKQNYTEAVNTTLAWKEGLPVDTIYESAEEEKYELQKNEFLAALARISWLDMMEQSIPMPSNDDKLLPFFQAISHLQSDLLEISRNKEQELRQIEQDGEKTLTEKNILLNAQKELYKKLKNQLEKEKSALTARIATQEMELTRISTAVVEKTSALRQLLDLITTLDIDQSQKRTMIDICSNMIDTELIEKRLNIELTTTDSEFLSKLQKKHPNLNQRELRICLLIKLNYNTRDIARSVGISTRGMESIRYRMHKKVGLSKHQSLKSYLTELIMQRD
;
A
#
# COMPACT_ATOMS: atom_id res chain seq x y z
N MET A 1 -25.50 -24.81 -52.68
CA MET A 1 -25.76 -25.24 -51.30
C MET A 1 -26.69 -24.23 -50.65
N GLU A 2 -27.64 -24.67 -49.84
CA GLU A 2 -28.50 -23.76 -49.05
C GLU A 2 -27.65 -22.96 -48.07
N ILE A 3 -27.95 -21.67 -47.90
CA ILE A 3 -27.23 -20.77 -46.98
C ILE A 3 -28.08 -20.56 -45.74
N THR A 4 -27.58 -20.95 -44.57
CA THR A 4 -28.17 -20.64 -43.27
C THR A 4 -27.41 -19.46 -42.64
N GLU A 5 -28.15 -18.46 -42.17
CA GLU A 5 -27.62 -17.32 -41.42
C GLU A 5 -28.32 -17.21 -40.06
N ASN A 6 -27.61 -16.70 -39.05
CA ASN A 6 -28.17 -16.41 -37.73
C ASN A 6 -27.65 -15.04 -37.28
N PRO A 7 -28.50 -14.13 -36.75
CA PRO A 7 -28.07 -12.86 -36.19
C PRO A 7 -26.96 -12.99 -35.14
N ASN A 8 -26.93 -14.10 -34.37
CA ASN A 8 -25.92 -14.38 -33.36
C ASN A 8 -24.56 -14.80 -33.94
N TRP A 9 -24.48 -15.08 -35.25
CA TRP A 9 -23.24 -15.46 -35.94
C TRP A 9 -22.52 -14.24 -36.54
N ARG A 10 -22.74 -13.08 -35.95
CA ARG A 10 -22.19 -11.79 -36.37
C ARG A 10 -21.59 -11.08 -35.18
N THR A 11 -20.35 -10.62 -35.30
CA THR A 11 -19.69 -9.82 -34.26
C THR A 11 -19.21 -8.51 -34.85
N LEU A 12 -19.63 -7.40 -34.26
CA LEU A 12 -19.17 -6.06 -34.64
C LEU A 12 -17.85 -5.75 -33.95
N HIS A 13 -16.83 -5.42 -34.74
CA HIS A 13 -15.59 -4.86 -34.24
C HIS A 13 -15.68 -3.33 -34.28
N LYS A 14 -15.73 -2.70 -33.10
CA LYS A 14 -15.79 -1.24 -32.98
C LYS A 14 -14.40 -0.71 -32.70
N ASP A 15 -13.73 -0.22 -33.74
CA ASP A 15 -12.57 0.66 -33.59
C ASP A 15 -12.92 2.06 -34.10
N SER A 16 -12.30 3.07 -33.50
CA SER A 16 -12.66 4.49 -33.52
C SER A 16 -12.76 5.10 -34.93
N ASN A 17 -12.08 4.50 -35.92
CA ASN A 17 -12.01 5.03 -37.28
C ASN A 17 -12.32 4.02 -38.41
N ASN A 18 -12.39 2.69 -38.17
CA ASN A 18 -12.54 1.66 -39.23
C ASN A 18 -13.21 0.38 -38.66
N GLY A 19 -14.49 0.46 -38.31
CA GLY A 19 -15.24 -0.69 -37.81
C GLY A 19 -15.55 -1.69 -38.92
N TYR A 20 -15.52 -2.99 -38.59
CA TYR A 20 -15.87 -4.08 -39.51
C TYR A 20 -16.71 -5.13 -38.80
N GLN A 21 -17.49 -5.92 -39.56
CA GLN A 21 -18.30 -6.99 -38.98
C GLN A 21 -17.77 -8.36 -39.39
N LYS A 22 -17.48 -9.21 -38.39
CA LYS A 22 -17.18 -10.63 -38.63
C LYS A 22 -18.50 -11.37 -38.80
N VAL A 23 -18.62 -12.13 -39.88
CA VAL A 23 -19.85 -12.81 -40.25
C VAL A 23 -19.56 -14.27 -40.57
N VAL A 24 -20.32 -15.15 -39.94
CA VAL A 24 -20.26 -16.59 -40.17
C VAL A 24 -21.60 -17.07 -40.72
N LYS A 25 -21.54 -17.85 -41.79
CA LYS A 25 -22.71 -18.48 -42.42
C LYS A 25 -22.46 -19.98 -42.53
N ARG A 26 -23.52 -20.79 -42.56
CA ARG A 26 -23.42 -22.22 -42.83
C ARG A 26 -23.92 -22.52 -44.25
N LEU A 27 -23.15 -23.26 -45.01
CA LEU A 27 -23.50 -23.74 -46.34
C LEU A 27 -23.83 -25.23 -46.27
N GLY A 28 -25.06 -25.61 -46.63
CA GLY A 28 -25.54 -26.98 -46.47
C GLY A 28 -25.49 -27.42 -45.00
N ASN A 29 -24.98 -28.62 -44.74
CA ASN A 29 -25.06 -29.23 -43.42
C ASN A 29 -23.82 -28.99 -42.53
N ASP A 30 -22.64 -28.82 -43.12
CA ASP A 30 -21.34 -28.98 -42.44
C ASP A 30 -20.22 -28.09 -42.98
N VAL A 31 -20.52 -27.18 -43.90
CA VAL A 31 -19.55 -26.19 -44.40
C VAL A 31 -19.83 -24.84 -43.74
N ILE A 32 -18.79 -24.22 -43.19
CA ILE A 32 -18.84 -22.90 -42.55
C ILE A 32 -18.15 -21.89 -43.46
N LEU A 33 -18.82 -20.79 -43.76
CA LEU A 33 -18.25 -19.64 -44.47
C LEU A 33 -17.97 -18.53 -43.45
N TYR A 34 -16.70 -18.23 -43.25
CA TYR A 34 -16.23 -17.09 -42.47
C TYR A 34 -15.84 -15.95 -43.41
N SER A 35 -16.37 -14.77 -43.14
CA SER A 35 -16.13 -13.57 -43.95
C SER A 35 -16.12 -12.32 -43.08
N ILE A 36 -15.52 -11.26 -43.62
CA ILE A 36 -15.57 -9.94 -43.01
C ILE A 36 -16.37 -9.02 -43.92
N GLU A 37 -17.44 -8.45 -43.38
CA GLU A 37 -18.23 -7.43 -44.04
C GLU A 37 -17.61 -6.06 -43.73
N THR A 38 -16.96 -5.49 -44.75
CA THR A 38 -16.32 -4.18 -44.77
C THR A 38 -16.25 -3.66 -46.22
N ASP A 39 -16.18 -2.35 -46.39
CA ASP A 39 -16.02 -1.65 -47.67
C ASP A 39 -14.61 -1.05 -47.87
N HIS A 40 -13.74 -1.23 -46.88
CA HIS A 40 -12.38 -0.72 -46.85
C HIS A 40 -11.42 -1.78 -46.30
N ASP A 41 -10.13 -1.60 -46.59
CA ASP A 41 -9.08 -2.52 -46.16
C ASP A 41 -8.85 -2.43 -44.64
N ILE A 42 -8.66 -3.59 -44.02
CA ILE A 42 -8.56 -3.73 -42.57
C ILE A 42 -7.34 -4.55 -42.13
N SER A 43 -7.00 -4.35 -40.86
CA SER A 43 -6.06 -5.18 -40.12
C SER A 43 -6.82 -6.05 -39.12
N LEU A 44 -6.64 -7.37 -39.20
CA LEU A 44 -7.16 -8.28 -38.20
C LEU A 44 -6.31 -8.25 -36.93
N ASP A 45 -6.92 -8.00 -35.79
CA ASP A 45 -6.25 -7.85 -34.50
C ASP A 45 -6.61 -8.94 -33.48
N THR A 46 -7.85 -9.41 -33.51
CA THR A 46 -8.41 -10.40 -32.59
C THR A 46 -9.31 -11.42 -33.30
N MET A 47 -9.32 -12.67 -32.88
CA MET A 47 -10.21 -13.73 -33.34
C MET A 47 -11.34 -13.94 -32.32
N ASN A 48 -12.59 -14.06 -32.79
CA ASN A 48 -13.71 -14.40 -31.93
C ASN A 48 -13.93 -15.92 -31.94
N ILE A 49 -13.17 -16.63 -31.11
CA ILE A 49 -13.23 -18.10 -30.99
C ILE A 49 -14.59 -18.53 -30.42
N ASP A 50 -15.15 -17.77 -29.48
CA ASP A 50 -16.43 -18.10 -28.84
C ASP A 50 -17.60 -18.04 -29.84
N MET A 51 -17.58 -17.08 -30.77
CA MET A 51 -18.53 -17.03 -31.88
C MET A 51 -18.41 -18.27 -32.77
N LEU A 52 -17.18 -18.68 -33.12
CA LEU A 52 -16.98 -19.89 -33.93
C LEU A 52 -17.55 -21.13 -33.20
N GLN A 53 -17.30 -21.27 -31.89
CA GLN A 53 -17.86 -22.38 -31.10
C GLN A 53 -19.39 -22.35 -31.06
N THR A 54 -19.98 -21.17 -30.89
CA THR A 54 -21.44 -20.97 -30.91
C THR A 54 -22.04 -21.40 -32.24
N VAL A 55 -21.41 -21.00 -33.36
CA VAL A 55 -21.84 -21.40 -34.71
C VAL A 55 -21.83 -22.91 -34.87
N LEU A 56 -20.76 -23.58 -34.42
CA LEU A 56 -20.62 -25.03 -34.53
C LEU A 56 -21.70 -25.77 -33.71
N GLN A 57 -21.98 -25.29 -32.49
CA GLN A 57 -23.04 -25.81 -31.62
C GLN A 57 -24.43 -25.62 -32.24
N ASP A 58 -24.77 -24.41 -32.66
CA ASP A 58 -26.07 -24.09 -33.28
C ASP A 58 -26.29 -24.90 -34.57
N SER A 59 -25.21 -25.12 -35.32
CA SER A 59 -25.22 -25.88 -36.58
C SER A 59 -25.33 -27.39 -36.38
N LYS A 60 -25.25 -27.88 -35.13
CA LYS A 60 -25.17 -29.31 -34.78
C LYS A 60 -24.07 -30.07 -35.52
N ILE A 61 -23.00 -29.36 -35.88
CA ILE A 61 -21.79 -29.96 -36.42
C ILE A 61 -21.07 -30.53 -35.21
N GLY A 62 -21.27 -31.84 -34.95
CA GLY A 62 -20.67 -32.54 -33.81
C GLY A 62 -19.14 -32.64 -33.91
N ASN A 63 -18.51 -33.68 -33.35
CA ASN A 63 -17.06 -33.93 -33.47
C ASN A 63 -16.58 -34.27 -34.90
N LYS A 64 -17.34 -33.92 -35.94
CA LYS A 64 -16.94 -34.15 -37.33
C LYS A 64 -15.92 -33.11 -37.77
N PRO A 65 -15.03 -33.43 -38.73
CA PRO A 65 -14.12 -32.46 -39.30
C PRO A 65 -14.89 -31.31 -39.93
N VAL A 66 -14.66 -30.10 -39.43
CA VAL A 66 -15.30 -28.87 -39.93
C VAL A 66 -14.67 -28.49 -41.27
N CYS A 67 -15.51 -28.19 -42.26
CA CYS A 67 -15.07 -27.59 -43.53
C CYS A 67 -15.22 -26.07 -43.44
N LEU A 68 -14.10 -25.33 -43.49
CA LEU A 68 -14.11 -23.87 -43.36
C LEU A 68 -13.74 -23.20 -44.69
N LEU A 69 -14.60 -22.33 -45.19
CA LEU A 69 -14.31 -21.38 -46.25
C LEU A 69 -14.00 -20.02 -45.62
N TRP A 70 -12.83 -19.46 -45.92
CA TRP A 70 -12.42 -18.17 -45.39
C TRP A 70 -12.24 -17.15 -46.51
N ASN A 71 -13.17 -16.19 -46.57
CA ASN A 71 -13.06 -15.05 -47.47
C ASN A 71 -12.10 -14.01 -46.88
N MET A 72 -11.00 -13.74 -47.57
CA MET A 72 -9.97 -12.78 -47.15
C MET A 72 -10.04 -11.42 -47.83
N LYS A 73 -11.13 -11.15 -48.55
CA LYS A 73 -11.35 -9.85 -49.20
C LYS A 73 -11.22 -8.70 -48.19
N HIS A 74 -10.52 -7.63 -48.59
CA HIS A 74 -10.20 -6.45 -47.77
C HIS A 74 -9.29 -6.69 -46.56
N ILE A 75 -8.71 -7.87 -46.39
CA ILE A 75 -7.74 -8.13 -45.32
C ILE A 75 -6.34 -7.88 -45.87
N THR A 76 -5.71 -6.80 -45.42
CA THR A 76 -4.36 -6.41 -45.87
C THR A 76 -3.29 -6.59 -44.80
N ASN A 77 -3.69 -6.74 -43.54
CA ASN A 77 -2.77 -7.00 -42.44
C ASN A 77 -3.37 -7.92 -41.36
N ILE A 78 -2.49 -8.63 -40.63
CA ILE A 78 -2.86 -9.51 -39.52
C ILE A 78 -1.86 -9.33 -38.38
N SER A 79 -2.37 -8.97 -37.21
CA SER A 79 -1.59 -8.72 -36.00
C SER A 79 -0.91 -9.99 -35.47
N LEU A 80 0.13 -9.80 -34.65
CA LEU A 80 0.75 -10.91 -33.92
C LEU A 80 -0.26 -11.61 -33.01
N THR A 81 -1.12 -10.87 -32.31
CA THR A 81 -2.15 -11.45 -31.44
C THR A 81 -3.07 -12.39 -32.22
N TYR A 82 -3.52 -11.98 -33.40
CA TYR A 82 -4.37 -12.79 -34.26
C TYR A 82 -3.64 -14.06 -34.74
N LYS A 83 -2.38 -13.92 -35.18
CA LYS A 83 -1.51 -15.05 -35.57
C LYS A 83 -1.36 -16.07 -34.44
N LYS A 84 -1.13 -15.61 -33.20
CA LYS A 84 -1.04 -16.47 -32.01
C LYS A 84 -2.36 -17.20 -31.73
N GLN A 85 -3.50 -16.52 -31.90
CA GLN A 85 -4.82 -17.12 -31.70
C GLN A 85 -5.14 -18.19 -32.76
N ILE A 86 -4.77 -17.95 -34.03
CA ILE A 86 -4.84 -18.95 -35.08
C ILE A 86 -3.98 -20.17 -34.72
N ALA A 87 -2.73 -19.95 -34.35
CA ALA A 87 -1.81 -21.04 -34.02
C ALA A 87 -2.33 -21.87 -32.84
N ASN A 88 -2.84 -21.21 -31.79
CA ASN A 88 -3.50 -21.85 -30.66
C ASN A 88 -4.73 -22.68 -31.07
N LEU A 89 -5.52 -22.21 -32.03
CA LEU A 89 -6.70 -22.93 -32.54
C LEU A 89 -6.29 -24.26 -33.20
N ILE A 90 -5.17 -24.28 -33.93
CA ILE A 90 -4.63 -25.48 -34.57
C ILE A 90 -4.15 -26.51 -33.52
N TYR A 91 -3.28 -26.09 -32.60
CA TYR A 91 -2.59 -27.06 -31.72
C TYR A 91 -3.39 -27.48 -30.48
N ASN A 92 -4.26 -26.61 -29.95
CA ASN A 92 -5.04 -26.93 -28.73
C ASN A 92 -6.41 -27.57 -29.02
N ARG A 93 -6.67 -27.98 -30.28
CA ARG A 93 -7.76 -28.85 -30.76
C ARG A 93 -9.14 -28.62 -30.12
N ARG A 94 -9.55 -27.36 -29.92
CA ARG A 94 -10.94 -27.02 -29.52
C ARG A 94 -11.94 -27.21 -30.65
N VAL A 95 -11.46 -27.14 -31.89
CA VAL A 95 -12.21 -27.36 -33.12
C VAL A 95 -11.38 -28.29 -34.00
N HIS A 96 -11.99 -29.32 -34.56
CA HIS A 96 -11.33 -30.24 -35.47
C HIS A 96 -11.65 -29.83 -36.91
N PHE A 97 -10.70 -29.20 -37.59
CA PHE A 97 -10.85 -28.81 -38.99
C PHE A 97 -10.37 -29.96 -39.89
N GLY A 98 -11.21 -30.36 -40.84
CA GLY A 98 -10.79 -31.28 -41.90
C GLY A 98 -10.14 -30.55 -43.05
N ILE A 99 -10.81 -29.49 -43.54
CA ILE A 99 -10.31 -28.64 -44.62
C ILE A 99 -10.57 -27.16 -44.32
N VAL A 100 -9.60 -26.30 -44.62
CA VAL A 100 -9.74 -24.84 -44.65
C VAL A 100 -9.37 -24.33 -46.03
N VAL A 101 -10.28 -23.63 -46.68
CA VAL A 101 -10.05 -23.04 -48.01
C VAL A 101 -10.12 -21.52 -47.91
N PHE A 102 -8.98 -20.88 -48.10
CA PHE A 102 -8.88 -19.42 -48.21
C PHE A 102 -9.18 -18.98 -49.64
N PHE A 103 -9.90 -17.88 -49.80
CA PHE A 103 -10.14 -17.29 -51.11
C PHE A 103 -10.23 -15.76 -51.06
N ASN A 104 -10.06 -15.11 -52.21
CA ASN A 104 -9.88 -13.65 -52.31
C ASN A 104 -8.75 -13.15 -51.39
N VAL A 105 -7.62 -13.88 -51.34
CA VAL A 105 -6.46 -13.49 -50.54
C VAL A 105 -5.70 -12.39 -51.25
N GLU A 106 -5.62 -11.21 -50.64
CA GLU A 106 -4.82 -10.10 -51.17
C GLU A 106 -3.33 -10.51 -51.28
N PRO A 107 -2.59 -10.08 -52.33
CA PRO A 107 -1.20 -10.45 -52.53
C PRO A 107 -0.30 -10.20 -51.30
N VAL A 108 -0.58 -9.13 -50.56
CA VAL A 108 0.16 -8.72 -49.34
C VAL A 108 0.02 -9.76 -48.21
N CYS A 109 -1.08 -10.51 -48.17
CA CYS A 109 -1.34 -11.55 -47.17
C CYS A 109 -0.99 -12.96 -47.65
N MET A 110 -0.62 -13.15 -48.93
CA MET A 110 -0.42 -14.49 -49.52
C MET A 110 0.61 -15.31 -48.75
N THR A 111 1.80 -14.75 -48.49
CA THR A 111 2.85 -15.44 -47.74
C THR A 111 2.39 -15.82 -46.34
N LEU A 112 1.60 -14.98 -45.68
CA LEU A 112 1.07 -15.28 -44.35
C LEU A 112 0.13 -16.48 -44.37
N VAL A 113 -0.77 -16.55 -45.36
CA VAL A 113 -1.68 -17.70 -45.51
C VAL A 113 -0.91 -18.97 -45.86
N GLN A 114 0.12 -18.86 -46.71
CA GLN A 114 1.05 -19.98 -46.99
C GLN A 114 1.78 -20.43 -45.72
N THR A 115 2.23 -19.50 -44.89
CA THR A 115 2.83 -19.80 -43.59
C THR A 115 1.87 -20.53 -42.67
N PHE A 116 0.60 -20.12 -42.63
CA PHE A 116 -0.43 -20.86 -41.88
C PHE A 116 -0.61 -22.27 -42.44
N ALA A 117 -0.75 -22.42 -43.76
CA ALA A 117 -0.89 -23.71 -44.42
C ALA A 117 0.30 -24.64 -44.17
N ALA A 118 1.51 -24.10 -44.06
CA ALA A 118 2.72 -24.89 -43.80
C ALA A 118 2.85 -25.38 -42.35
N MET A 119 2.10 -24.80 -41.40
CA MET A 119 2.17 -25.20 -39.99
C MET A 119 1.10 -26.21 -39.58
N VAL A 120 0.07 -26.44 -40.40
CA VAL A 120 -1.04 -27.31 -39.98
C VAL A 120 -0.60 -28.77 -39.84
N PRO A 121 -1.20 -29.53 -38.91
CA PRO A 121 -0.96 -30.96 -38.78
C PRO A 121 -1.39 -31.74 -40.04
N GLU A 122 -0.86 -32.95 -40.20
CA GLU A 122 -1.16 -33.83 -41.34
C GLU A 122 -2.64 -34.20 -41.49
N ASP A 123 -3.42 -34.16 -40.41
CA ASP A 123 -4.87 -34.44 -40.43
C ASP A 123 -5.74 -33.24 -40.85
N MET A 124 -5.13 -32.11 -41.22
CA MET A 124 -5.80 -30.87 -41.62
C MET A 124 -5.32 -30.41 -43.00
N THR A 125 -6.24 -30.30 -43.96
CA THR A 125 -5.93 -29.78 -45.31
C THR A 125 -6.15 -28.28 -45.37
N VAL A 126 -5.17 -27.51 -45.89
CA VAL A 126 -5.32 -26.07 -46.13
C VAL A 126 -5.04 -25.73 -47.58
N LEU A 127 -6.00 -25.07 -48.24
CA LEU A 127 -5.90 -24.71 -49.65
C LEU A 127 -6.19 -23.22 -49.86
N ILE A 128 -5.63 -22.65 -50.91
CA ILE A 128 -5.86 -21.27 -51.34
C ILE A 128 -6.45 -21.31 -52.75
N LYS A 129 -7.59 -20.65 -52.95
CA LYS A 129 -8.32 -20.56 -54.23
C LYS A 129 -8.60 -19.12 -54.61
N GLN A 130 -8.83 -18.84 -55.89
CA GLN A 130 -8.94 -17.45 -56.34
C GLN A 130 -10.25 -16.82 -55.90
N ASN A 131 -11.35 -17.56 -56.04
CA ASN A 131 -12.70 -17.03 -55.85
C ASN A 131 -13.60 -18.02 -55.07
N TYR A 132 -14.78 -17.54 -54.71
CA TYR A 132 -15.79 -18.30 -53.96
C TYR A 132 -16.18 -19.61 -54.65
N THR A 133 -16.38 -19.60 -55.98
CA THR A 133 -16.83 -20.77 -56.74
C THR A 133 -15.80 -21.90 -56.68
N GLU A 134 -14.52 -21.58 -56.92
CA GLU A 134 -13.43 -22.54 -56.79
C GLU A 134 -13.31 -23.08 -55.36
N ALA A 135 -13.47 -22.23 -54.35
CA ALA A 135 -13.37 -22.62 -52.95
C ALA A 135 -14.46 -23.63 -52.56
N VAL A 136 -15.71 -23.37 -52.98
CA VAL A 136 -16.84 -24.28 -52.77
C VAL A 136 -16.64 -25.60 -53.52
N ASN A 137 -16.29 -25.55 -54.81
CA ASN A 137 -16.08 -26.76 -55.62
C ASN A 137 -14.97 -27.64 -55.06
N THR A 138 -13.87 -27.04 -54.60
CA THR A 138 -12.75 -27.76 -53.97
C THR A 138 -13.20 -28.43 -52.66
N THR A 139 -13.97 -27.72 -51.85
CA THR A 139 -14.50 -28.27 -50.59
C THR A 139 -15.44 -29.44 -50.84
N LEU A 140 -16.30 -29.36 -51.87
CA LEU A 140 -17.17 -30.45 -52.26
C LEU A 140 -16.37 -31.68 -52.75
N ALA A 141 -15.36 -31.46 -53.59
CA ALA A 141 -14.49 -32.54 -54.07
C ALA A 141 -13.76 -33.26 -52.92
N TRP A 142 -13.20 -32.51 -51.96
CA TRP A 142 -12.56 -33.08 -50.77
C TRP A 142 -13.54 -33.95 -49.96
N LYS A 143 -14.79 -33.51 -49.80
CA LYS A 143 -15.83 -34.27 -49.10
C LYS A 143 -16.23 -35.56 -49.80
N GLU A 144 -16.11 -35.60 -51.13
CA GLU A 144 -16.34 -36.81 -51.93
C GLU A 144 -15.12 -37.76 -51.92
N GLY A 145 -14.03 -37.38 -51.23
CA GLY A 145 -12.78 -38.15 -51.19
C GLY A 145 -11.96 -38.02 -52.47
N LEU A 146 -12.24 -37.02 -53.31
CA LEU A 146 -11.45 -36.73 -54.49
C LEU A 146 -10.15 -36.03 -54.10
N PRO A 147 -9.03 -36.29 -54.82
CA PRO A 147 -7.77 -35.61 -54.56
C PRO A 147 -7.92 -34.11 -54.83
N VAL A 148 -7.54 -33.29 -53.85
CA VAL A 148 -7.58 -31.82 -53.93
C VAL A 148 -6.19 -31.19 -53.80
N ASP A 149 -5.16 -32.03 -53.72
CA ASP A 149 -3.78 -31.61 -53.57
C ASP A 149 -3.23 -30.98 -54.85
N THR A 150 -2.17 -30.19 -54.67
CA THR A 150 -1.44 -29.58 -55.77
C THR A 150 -0.70 -30.66 -56.56
N ILE A 151 -0.93 -30.70 -57.87
CA ILE A 151 -0.15 -31.55 -58.77
C ILE A 151 1.10 -30.76 -59.15
N TYR A 152 2.28 -31.30 -58.83
CA TYR A 152 3.56 -30.71 -59.20
C TYR A 152 3.94 -31.11 -60.63
N GLU A 153 4.48 -30.17 -61.40
CA GLU A 153 4.92 -30.40 -62.78
C GLU A 153 6.22 -31.21 -62.83
N SER A 154 7.01 -31.19 -61.75
CA SER A 154 8.26 -31.95 -61.63
C SER A 154 8.64 -32.28 -60.19
N ALA A 155 9.52 -33.26 -60.00
CA ALA A 155 10.09 -33.59 -58.69
C ALA A 155 10.96 -32.44 -58.11
N GLU A 156 11.54 -31.61 -58.96
CA GLU A 156 12.30 -30.43 -58.53
C GLU A 156 11.38 -29.35 -57.95
N GLU A 157 10.21 -29.15 -58.56
CA GLU A 157 9.17 -28.23 -58.07
C GLU A 157 8.59 -28.74 -56.73
N GLU A 158 8.26 -30.03 -56.65
CA GLU A 158 7.78 -30.65 -55.41
C GLU A 158 8.80 -30.47 -54.27
N LYS A 159 10.09 -30.73 -54.53
CA LYS A 159 11.16 -30.53 -53.55
C LYS A 159 11.25 -29.06 -53.10
N TYR A 160 11.21 -28.12 -54.04
CA TYR A 160 11.25 -26.69 -53.74
C TYR A 160 10.07 -26.26 -52.86
N GLU A 161 8.87 -26.70 -53.20
CA GLU A 161 7.65 -26.38 -52.45
C GLU A 161 7.67 -26.95 -51.03
N LEU A 162 8.16 -28.19 -50.85
CA LEU A 162 8.34 -28.79 -49.53
C LEU A 162 9.32 -27.98 -48.67
N GLN A 163 10.47 -27.58 -49.23
CA GLN A 163 11.47 -26.77 -48.51
C GLN A 163 10.95 -25.36 -48.22
N LYS A 164 10.24 -24.74 -49.16
CA LYS A 164 9.60 -23.44 -48.94
C LYS A 164 8.60 -23.53 -47.78
N ASN A 165 7.76 -24.55 -47.76
CA ASN A 165 6.79 -24.76 -46.68
C ASN A 165 7.49 -24.95 -45.34
N GLU A 166 8.54 -25.78 -45.28
CA GLU A 166 9.30 -25.98 -44.05
C GLU A 166 9.96 -24.70 -43.55
N PHE A 167 10.50 -23.87 -44.45
CA PHE A 167 11.04 -22.55 -44.09
C PHE A 167 9.97 -21.64 -43.48
N LEU A 168 8.80 -21.56 -44.10
CA LEU A 168 7.68 -20.76 -43.60
C LEU A 168 7.18 -21.30 -42.24
N ALA A 169 7.09 -22.61 -42.09
CA ALA A 169 6.69 -23.25 -40.84
C ALA A 169 7.69 -22.92 -39.72
N ALA A 170 9.00 -23.01 -39.98
CA ALA A 170 10.03 -22.64 -39.02
C ALA A 170 9.90 -21.17 -38.56
N LEU A 171 9.63 -20.24 -39.48
CA LEU A 171 9.40 -18.83 -39.13
C LEU A 171 8.21 -18.64 -38.20
N ALA A 172 7.10 -19.33 -38.44
CA ALA A 172 5.92 -19.17 -37.60
C ALA A 172 6.02 -19.95 -36.29
N ARG A 173 6.78 -21.04 -36.22
CA ARG A 173 7.14 -21.68 -34.95
C ARG A 173 7.92 -20.72 -34.05
N ILE A 174 8.92 -20.03 -34.60
CA ILE A 174 9.70 -18.99 -33.91
C ILE A 174 8.80 -17.80 -33.54
N SER A 175 8.10 -17.22 -34.52
CA SER A 175 7.42 -15.93 -34.35
C SER A 175 6.05 -16.03 -33.65
N TRP A 176 5.25 -17.04 -33.98
CA TRP A 176 3.86 -17.15 -33.53
C TRP A 176 3.74 -18.05 -32.30
N LEU A 177 4.52 -19.15 -32.25
CA LEU A 177 4.40 -20.15 -31.20
C LEU A 177 5.47 -20.05 -30.10
N ASP A 178 6.47 -19.17 -30.27
CA ASP A 178 7.60 -19.06 -29.34
C ASP A 178 8.38 -20.38 -29.18
N MET A 179 8.33 -21.23 -30.19
CA MET A 179 8.99 -22.55 -30.23
C MET A 179 10.43 -22.41 -30.73
N MET A 180 11.24 -21.73 -29.93
CA MET A 180 12.61 -21.38 -30.29
C MET A 180 13.59 -22.56 -30.24
N GLU A 181 13.24 -23.68 -29.62
CA GLU A 181 14.12 -24.84 -29.46
C GLU A 181 13.92 -25.94 -30.51
N GLN A 182 12.93 -25.80 -31.39
CA GLN A 182 12.64 -26.82 -32.39
C GLN A 182 13.71 -26.82 -33.50
N SER A 183 14.19 -28.01 -33.85
CA SER A 183 15.14 -28.19 -34.95
C SER A 183 14.53 -27.76 -36.29
N ILE A 184 15.32 -27.06 -37.09
CA ILE A 184 15.00 -26.70 -38.47
C ILE A 184 15.79 -27.67 -39.37
N PRO A 185 15.12 -28.53 -40.16
CA PRO A 185 15.81 -29.48 -41.03
C PRO A 185 16.56 -28.71 -42.13
N MET A 186 17.86 -28.97 -42.24
CA MET A 186 18.73 -28.26 -43.20
C MET A 186 18.65 -28.89 -44.59
N PRO A 187 18.49 -28.08 -45.66
CA PRO A 187 18.70 -28.53 -47.03
C PRO A 187 20.12 -29.07 -47.26
N SER A 188 20.32 -29.80 -48.37
CA SER A 188 21.66 -30.23 -48.80
C SER A 188 22.59 -29.05 -49.10
N ASN A 189 23.91 -29.25 -49.02
CA ASN A 189 24.91 -28.19 -49.23
C ASN A 189 24.82 -27.50 -50.60
N ASP A 190 24.38 -28.20 -51.63
CA ASP A 190 24.24 -27.67 -52.99
C ASP A 190 22.87 -27.01 -53.25
N ASP A 191 22.01 -26.93 -52.24
CA ASP A 191 20.67 -26.38 -52.37
C ASP A 191 20.66 -24.85 -52.36
N LYS A 192 19.94 -24.24 -53.30
CA LYS A 192 19.81 -22.76 -53.40
C LYS A 192 19.14 -22.15 -52.18
N LEU A 193 18.32 -22.90 -51.45
CA LEU A 193 17.62 -22.41 -50.26
C LEU A 193 18.47 -22.46 -48.98
N LEU A 194 19.61 -23.14 -48.99
CA LEU A 194 20.46 -23.33 -47.80
C LEU A 194 20.80 -22.01 -47.08
N PRO A 195 21.22 -20.90 -47.74
CA PRO A 195 21.56 -19.66 -47.04
C PRO A 195 20.38 -19.08 -46.24
N PHE A 196 19.14 -19.27 -46.70
CA PHE A 196 17.95 -18.81 -46.00
C PHE A 196 17.70 -19.62 -44.72
N PHE A 197 17.84 -20.94 -44.80
CA PHE A 197 17.74 -21.86 -43.66
C PHE A 197 18.84 -21.62 -42.62
N GLN A 198 20.06 -21.32 -43.05
CA GLN A 198 21.15 -20.92 -42.16
C GLN A 198 20.85 -19.59 -41.47
N ALA A 199 20.35 -18.59 -42.20
CA ALA A 199 20.02 -17.29 -41.63
C ALA A 199 18.95 -17.38 -40.54
N ILE A 200 17.87 -18.16 -40.76
CA ILE A 200 16.84 -18.35 -39.73
C ILE A 200 17.36 -19.16 -38.54
N SER A 201 18.24 -20.13 -38.75
CA SER A 201 18.86 -20.90 -37.66
C SER A 201 19.78 -20.04 -36.80
N HIS A 202 20.56 -19.14 -37.40
CA HIS A 202 21.34 -18.15 -36.64
C HIS A 202 20.42 -17.20 -35.86
N LEU A 203 19.37 -16.68 -36.51
CA LEU A 203 18.37 -15.84 -35.84
C LEU A 203 17.72 -16.56 -34.65
N GLN A 204 17.39 -17.85 -34.81
CA GLN A 204 16.84 -18.68 -33.73
C GLN A 204 17.82 -18.78 -32.56
N SER A 205 19.12 -18.98 -32.82
CA SER A 205 20.16 -19.01 -31.79
C SER A 205 20.28 -17.68 -31.05
N ASP A 206 20.29 -16.56 -31.78
CA ASP A 206 20.36 -15.22 -31.18
C ASP A 206 19.13 -14.92 -30.32
N LEU A 207 17.93 -15.30 -30.78
CA LEU A 207 16.69 -15.14 -30.03
C LEU A 207 16.67 -15.99 -28.76
N LEU A 208 17.20 -17.23 -28.81
CA LEU A 208 17.36 -18.08 -27.64
C LEU A 208 18.32 -17.46 -26.61
N GLU A 209 19.43 -16.88 -27.06
CA GLU A 209 20.39 -16.20 -26.18
C GLU A 209 19.74 -14.96 -25.52
N ILE A 210 19.03 -14.14 -26.30
CA ILE A 210 18.28 -12.99 -25.77
C ILE A 210 17.26 -13.43 -24.71
N SER A 211 16.53 -14.53 -24.96
CA SER A 211 15.55 -15.06 -24.01
C SER A 211 16.21 -15.52 -22.70
N ARG A 212 17.31 -16.27 -22.80
CA ARG A 212 18.08 -16.73 -21.63
C ARG A 212 18.63 -15.58 -20.80
N ASN A 213 19.17 -14.55 -21.45
CA ASN A 213 19.69 -13.37 -20.77
C ASN A 213 18.59 -12.62 -20.02
N LYS A 214 17.42 -12.43 -20.65
CA LYS A 214 16.25 -11.83 -19.99
C LYS A 214 15.78 -12.64 -18.78
N GLU A 215 15.74 -13.97 -18.91
CA GLU A 215 15.34 -14.85 -17.81
C GLU A 215 16.34 -14.81 -16.64
N GLN A 216 17.64 -14.69 -16.93
CA GLN A 216 18.67 -14.47 -15.90
C GLN A 216 18.53 -13.11 -15.21
N GLU A 217 18.29 -12.04 -15.96
CA GLU A 217 18.04 -10.70 -15.40
C GLU A 217 16.81 -10.69 -14.49
N LEU A 218 15.71 -11.33 -14.91
CA LEU A 218 14.50 -11.46 -14.10
C LEU A 218 14.77 -12.22 -12.79
N ARG A 219 15.49 -13.34 -12.86
CA ARG A 219 15.90 -14.09 -11.65
C ARG A 219 16.74 -13.25 -10.69
N GLN A 220 17.65 -12.43 -11.21
CA GLN A 220 18.48 -11.55 -10.39
C GLN A 220 17.62 -10.48 -9.68
N ILE A 221 16.69 -9.86 -10.40
CA ILE A 221 15.75 -8.87 -9.84
C ILE A 221 14.88 -9.49 -8.74
N GLU A 222 14.38 -10.71 -8.96
CA GLU A 222 13.59 -11.44 -7.96
C GLU A 222 14.41 -11.73 -6.69
N GLN A 223 15.64 -12.23 -6.83
CA GLN A 223 16.53 -12.51 -5.71
C GLN A 223 16.88 -11.24 -4.92
N ASP A 224 17.18 -10.13 -5.60
CA ASP A 224 17.48 -8.85 -4.96
C ASP A 224 16.25 -8.28 -4.25
N GLY A 225 15.07 -8.47 -4.83
CA GLY A 225 13.78 -8.14 -4.23
C GLY A 225 13.51 -8.93 -2.95
N GLU A 226 13.70 -10.26 -2.96
CA GLU A 226 13.55 -11.13 -1.79
C GLU A 226 14.55 -10.76 -0.69
N LYS A 227 15.81 -10.52 -1.05
CA LYS A 227 16.84 -10.08 -0.09
C LYS A 227 16.46 -8.75 0.56
N THR A 228 16.03 -7.77 -0.23
CA THR A 228 15.58 -6.48 0.31
C THR A 228 14.37 -6.66 1.23
N LEU A 229 13.42 -7.50 0.86
CA LEU A 229 12.22 -7.78 1.67
C LEU A 229 12.58 -8.43 3.01
N THR A 230 13.49 -9.41 3.01
CA THR A 230 13.95 -10.07 4.24
C THR A 230 14.69 -9.08 5.16
N GLU A 231 15.58 -8.25 4.63
CA GLU A 231 16.26 -7.18 5.39
C GLU A 231 15.25 -6.21 6.04
N LYS A 232 14.25 -5.75 5.27
CA LYS A 232 13.19 -4.86 5.79
C LYS A 232 12.35 -5.53 6.87
N ASN A 233 12.04 -6.82 6.73
CA ASN A 233 11.30 -7.58 7.75
C ASN A 233 12.09 -7.72 9.06
N ILE A 234 13.40 -7.97 8.98
CA ILE A 234 14.27 -8.02 10.17
C ILE A 234 14.27 -6.67 10.88
N LEU A 235 14.45 -5.57 10.15
CA LEU A 235 14.43 -4.22 10.71
C LEU A 235 13.08 -3.87 11.36
N LEU A 236 11.97 -4.22 10.70
CA LEU A 236 10.63 -3.98 11.22
C LEU A 236 10.40 -4.77 12.53
N ASN A 237 10.81 -6.03 12.59
CA ASN A 237 10.69 -6.84 13.79
C ASN A 237 11.55 -6.30 14.94
N ALA A 238 12.78 -5.87 14.65
CA ALA A 238 13.63 -5.21 15.64
C ALA A 238 12.99 -3.92 16.17
N GLN A 239 12.38 -3.11 15.30
CA GLN A 239 11.67 -1.89 15.69
C GLN A 239 10.43 -2.18 16.55
N LYS A 240 9.66 -3.22 16.21
CA LYS A 240 8.51 -3.67 17.00
C LYS A 240 8.92 -4.10 18.41
N GLU A 241 10.00 -4.87 18.53
CA GLU A 241 10.52 -5.30 19.84
C GLU A 241 11.04 -4.11 20.67
N LEU A 242 11.71 -3.13 20.04
CA LEU A 242 12.13 -1.90 20.70
C LEU A 242 10.92 -1.10 21.21
N TYR A 243 9.90 -0.93 20.37
CA TYR A 243 8.66 -0.24 20.74
C TYR A 243 7.95 -0.93 21.91
N LYS A 244 7.87 -2.27 21.90
CA LYS A 244 7.30 -3.05 22.99
C LYS A 244 8.06 -2.86 24.30
N LYS A 245 9.39 -2.86 24.27
CA LYS A 245 10.23 -2.58 25.45
C LYS A 245 9.99 -1.17 26.00
N LEU A 246 9.97 -0.16 25.12
CA LEU A 246 9.73 1.23 25.51
C LEU A 246 8.33 1.40 26.13
N LYS A 247 7.31 0.81 25.52
CA LYS A 247 5.94 0.84 26.05
C LYS A 247 5.87 0.23 27.46
N ASN A 248 6.50 -0.92 27.67
CA ASN A 248 6.53 -1.56 28.99
C ASN A 248 7.28 -0.73 30.03
N GLN A 249 8.36 -0.04 29.65
CA GLN A 249 9.08 0.86 30.55
C GLN A 249 8.19 2.05 30.95
N LEU A 250 7.50 2.65 29.98
CA LEU A 250 6.62 3.79 30.21
C LEU A 250 5.42 3.41 31.09
N GLU A 251 4.84 2.21 30.89
CA GLU A 251 3.77 1.70 31.76
C GLU A 251 4.24 1.47 33.20
N LYS A 252 5.47 0.94 33.39
CA LYS A 252 6.07 0.79 34.72
C LYS A 252 6.34 2.13 35.40
N GLU A 253 6.84 3.10 34.66
CA GLU A 253 7.10 4.44 35.20
C GLU A 253 5.79 5.14 35.57
N LYS A 254 4.77 5.02 34.71
CA LYS A 254 3.42 5.53 34.99
C LYS A 254 2.86 4.91 36.26
N SER A 255 2.91 3.58 36.41
CA SER A 255 2.37 2.91 37.61
C SER A 255 3.12 3.30 38.88
N ALA A 256 4.45 3.41 38.82
CA ALA A 256 5.27 3.87 39.95
C ALA A 256 4.92 5.31 40.37
N LEU A 257 4.74 6.21 39.40
CA LEU A 257 4.32 7.59 39.67
C LEU A 257 2.91 7.66 40.26
N THR A 258 1.96 6.87 39.73
CA THR A 258 0.60 6.80 40.29
C THR A 258 0.59 6.27 41.72
N ALA A 259 1.39 5.24 42.02
CA ALA A 259 1.54 4.74 43.37
C ALA A 259 2.12 5.80 44.32
N ARG A 260 3.14 6.55 43.86
CA ARG A 260 3.72 7.64 44.64
C ARG A 260 2.72 8.76 44.93
N ILE A 261 1.92 9.16 43.93
CA ILE A 261 0.85 10.14 44.13
C ILE A 261 -0.14 9.64 45.19
N ALA A 262 -0.61 8.40 45.09
CA ALA A 262 -1.54 7.83 46.07
C ALA A 262 -0.96 7.81 47.49
N THR A 263 0.33 7.47 47.65
CA THR A 263 0.99 7.54 48.97
C THR A 263 1.05 8.95 49.53
N GLN A 264 1.37 9.95 48.69
CA GLN A 264 1.43 11.35 49.11
C GLN A 264 0.04 11.89 49.46
N GLU A 265 -0.99 11.50 48.72
CA GLU A 265 -2.39 11.84 49.03
C GLU A 265 -2.79 11.28 50.39
N MET A 266 -2.48 10.01 50.68
CA MET A 266 -2.75 9.40 51.98
C MET A 266 -2.04 10.13 53.13
N GLU A 267 -0.77 10.49 52.97
CA GLU A 267 -0.02 11.27 53.97
C GLU A 267 -0.64 12.65 54.19
N LEU A 268 -1.00 13.35 53.11
CA LEU A 268 -1.67 14.65 53.19
C LEU A 268 -3.03 14.56 53.88
N THR A 269 -3.81 13.52 53.60
CA THR A 269 -5.07 13.27 54.31
C THR A 269 -4.81 13.08 55.80
N ARG A 270 -3.83 12.25 56.17
CA ARG A 270 -3.47 12.00 57.58
C ARG A 270 -3.07 13.29 58.31
N ILE A 271 -2.19 14.10 57.70
CA ILE A 271 -1.77 15.40 58.25
C ILE A 271 -2.98 16.33 58.37
N SER A 272 -3.81 16.40 57.33
CA SER A 272 -5.00 17.26 57.32
C SER A 272 -5.97 16.91 58.45
N THR A 273 -6.20 15.61 58.70
CA THR A 273 -7.05 15.12 59.79
C THR A 273 -6.47 15.48 61.16
N ALA A 274 -5.17 15.23 61.38
CA ALA A 274 -4.52 15.57 62.65
C ALA A 274 -4.61 17.08 62.98
N VAL A 275 -4.43 17.95 61.98
CA VAL A 275 -4.60 19.40 62.14
C VAL A 275 -6.05 19.75 62.53
N VAL A 276 -7.04 19.11 61.88
CA VAL A 276 -8.46 19.35 62.20
C VAL A 276 -8.77 18.93 63.63
N GLU A 277 -8.32 17.76 64.05
CA GLU A 277 -8.48 17.24 65.41
C GLU A 277 -7.84 18.19 66.44
N LYS A 278 -6.57 18.55 66.26
CA LYS A 278 -5.85 19.48 67.15
C LYS A 278 -6.52 20.85 67.22
N THR A 279 -6.93 21.41 66.08
CA THR A 279 -7.64 22.70 66.04
C THR A 279 -9.00 22.62 66.74
N SER A 280 -9.72 21.51 66.60
CA SER A 280 -11.01 21.32 67.28
C SER A 280 -10.86 21.23 68.80
N ALA A 281 -9.82 20.52 69.29
CA ALA A 281 -9.51 20.45 70.72
C ALA A 281 -9.13 21.81 71.30
N LEU A 282 -8.33 22.60 70.58
CA LEU A 282 -7.99 23.98 70.99
C LEU A 282 -9.21 24.90 71.04
N ARG A 283 -10.17 24.74 70.10
CA ARG A 283 -11.44 25.48 70.14
C ARG A 283 -12.30 25.09 71.34
N GLN A 284 -12.40 23.80 71.65
CA GLN A 284 -13.12 23.34 72.84
C GLN A 284 -12.49 23.88 74.13
N LEU A 285 -11.16 23.93 74.21
CA LEU A 285 -10.45 24.57 75.32
C LEU A 285 -10.76 26.07 75.40
N LEU A 286 -10.81 26.76 74.26
CA LEU A 286 -11.16 28.18 74.20
C LEU A 286 -12.59 28.42 74.72
N ASP A 287 -13.56 27.61 74.28
CA ASP A 287 -14.94 27.67 74.78
C ASP A 287 -14.98 27.45 76.30
N LEU A 288 -14.27 26.45 76.82
CA LEU A 288 -14.20 26.20 78.26
C LEU A 288 -13.61 27.41 79.01
N ILE A 289 -12.49 27.96 78.54
CA ILE A 289 -11.84 29.15 79.14
C ILE A 289 -12.78 30.36 79.12
N THR A 290 -13.58 30.55 78.07
CA THR A 290 -14.55 31.67 78.00
C THR A 290 -15.66 31.56 79.04
N THR A 291 -15.99 30.35 79.51
CA THR A 291 -17.02 30.12 80.54
C THR A 291 -16.50 30.20 81.98
N LEU A 292 -15.18 30.13 82.19
CA LEU A 292 -14.58 30.18 83.53
C LEU A 292 -14.68 31.58 84.15
N ASP A 293 -14.97 31.63 85.44
CA ASP A 293 -14.99 32.86 86.25
C ASP A 293 -13.61 33.09 86.87
N ILE A 294 -12.72 33.71 86.09
CA ILE A 294 -11.32 33.99 86.42
C ILE A 294 -11.07 35.48 86.16
N ASP A 295 -10.04 36.04 86.81
CA ASP A 295 -9.55 37.38 86.54
C ASP A 295 -9.48 37.70 85.04
N GLN A 296 -10.04 38.86 84.67
CA GLN A 296 -10.27 39.24 83.28
C GLN A 296 -8.97 39.40 82.49
N SER A 297 -7.86 39.76 83.17
CA SER A 297 -6.55 39.87 82.53
C SER A 297 -5.98 38.48 82.19
N GLN A 298 -6.06 37.53 83.13
CA GLN A 298 -5.59 36.16 82.94
C GLN A 298 -6.42 35.41 81.89
N LYS A 299 -7.74 35.58 81.92
CA LYS A 299 -8.67 35.02 80.92
C LYS A 299 -8.35 35.49 79.51
N ARG A 300 -8.05 36.79 79.35
CA ARG A 300 -7.64 37.36 78.06
C ARG A 300 -6.31 36.78 77.57
N THR A 301 -5.32 36.64 78.45
CA THR A 301 -4.03 36.02 78.11
C THR A 301 -4.20 34.57 77.65
N MET A 302 -5.03 33.78 78.33
CA MET A 302 -5.28 32.38 77.94
C MET A 302 -6.00 32.26 76.59
N ILE A 303 -6.99 33.13 76.33
CA ILE A 303 -7.69 33.18 75.03
C ILE A 303 -6.72 33.58 73.91
N ASP A 304 -5.85 34.56 74.14
CA ASP A 304 -4.85 34.99 73.16
C ASP A 304 -3.84 33.86 72.85
N ILE A 305 -3.39 33.11 73.86
CA ILE A 305 -2.49 31.95 73.67
C ILE A 305 -3.16 30.86 72.83
N CYS A 306 -4.40 30.46 73.17
CA CYS A 306 -5.13 29.44 72.42
C CYS A 306 -5.44 29.89 70.98
N SER A 307 -5.79 31.16 70.78
CA SER A 307 -6.04 31.72 69.45
C SER A 307 -4.77 31.73 68.60
N ASN A 308 -3.64 32.13 69.18
CA ASN A 308 -2.34 32.11 68.49
C ASN A 308 -1.89 30.67 68.15
N MET A 309 -2.19 29.68 68.98
CA MET A 309 -1.90 28.27 68.68
C MET A 309 -2.75 27.77 67.49
N ILE A 310 -4.04 28.13 67.45
CA ILE A 310 -4.93 27.80 66.31
C ILE A 310 -4.43 28.48 65.03
N ASP A 311 -4.11 29.77 65.09
CA ASP A 311 -3.62 30.52 63.94
C ASP A 311 -2.30 29.93 63.42
N THR A 312 -1.40 29.56 64.32
CA THR A 312 -0.13 28.90 63.97
C THR A 312 -0.38 27.60 63.21
N GLU A 313 -1.23 26.71 63.74
CA GLU A 313 -1.54 25.44 63.09
C GLU A 313 -2.18 25.62 61.69
N LEU A 314 -3.07 26.61 61.55
CA LEU A 314 -3.71 26.92 60.27
C LEU A 314 -2.72 27.49 59.25
N ILE A 315 -1.74 28.29 59.69
CA ILE A 315 -0.68 28.82 58.85
C ILE A 315 0.30 27.71 58.45
N GLU A 316 0.67 26.82 59.38
CA GLU A 316 1.49 25.63 59.13
C GLU A 316 0.87 24.75 58.05
N LYS A 317 -0.42 24.41 58.18
CA LYS A 317 -1.16 23.63 57.18
C LYS A 317 -1.20 24.31 55.82
N ARG A 318 -1.40 25.64 55.79
CA ARG A 318 -1.47 26.41 54.54
C ARG A 318 -0.13 26.48 53.82
N LEU A 319 0.97 26.57 54.56
CA LEU A 319 2.31 26.72 54.00
C LEU A 319 3.07 25.40 53.87
N ASN A 320 2.54 24.32 54.48
CA ASN A 320 3.13 22.99 54.55
C ASN A 320 4.56 23.04 55.13
N ILE A 321 4.72 23.75 56.26
CA ILE A 321 5.97 23.95 57.01
C ILE A 321 5.63 23.97 58.50
N GLU A 322 6.44 23.33 59.34
CA GLU A 322 6.40 23.49 60.80
C GLU A 322 6.95 24.87 61.20
N LEU A 323 6.19 25.62 62.00
CA LEU A 323 6.49 26.99 62.38
C LEU A 323 6.79 27.07 63.87
N THR A 324 7.77 27.91 64.23
CA THR A 324 7.85 28.38 65.61
C THR A 324 6.77 29.45 65.85
N THR A 325 6.42 29.71 67.12
CA THR A 325 5.50 30.80 67.49
C THR A 325 5.96 32.14 66.91
N THR A 326 7.28 32.40 66.91
CA THR A 326 7.87 33.60 66.29
C THR A 326 7.73 33.64 64.77
N ASP A 327 7.74 32.50 64.08
CA ASP A 327 7.51 32.44 62.64
C ASP A 327 6.05 32.73 62.28
N SER A 328 5.11 32.22 63.08
CA SER A 328 3.68 32.46 62.93
C SER A 328 3.30 33.94 63.15
N GLU A 329 3.82 34.56 64.20
CA GLU A 329 3.61 35.99 64.47
C GLU A 329 4.16 36.87 63.34
N PHE A 330 5.36 36.54 62.84
CA PHE A 330 5.95 37.23 61.69
C PHE A 330 5.07 37.12 60.44
N LEU A 331 4.59 35.93 60.11
CA LEU A 331 3.73 35.71 58.96
C LEU A 331 2.39 36.43 59.10
N SER A 332 1.80 36.43 60.30
CA SER A 332 0.58 37.16 60.60
C SER A 332 0.76 38.68 60.44
N LYS A 333 1.86 39.24 60.95
CA LYS A 333 2.21 40.66 60.76
C LYS A 333 2.45 40.99 59.27
N LEU A 334 3.19 40.14 58.57
CA LEU A 334 3.48 40.32 57.15
C LEU A 334 2.20 40.28 56.32
N GLN A 335 1.28 39.36 56.60
CA GLN A 335 0.01 39.23 55.89
C GLN A 335 -0.93 40.40 56.19
N LYS A 336 -0.98 40.90 57.44
CA LYS A 336 -1.73 42.11 57.80
C LYS A 336 -1.23 43.35 57.05
N LYS A 337 0.10 43.51 56.94
CA LYS A 337 0.72 44.67 56.27
C LYS A 337 0.66 44.57 54.74
N HIS A 338 0.72 43.34 54.20
CA HIS A 338 0.74 43.06 52.76
C HIS A 338 -0.24 41.95 52.37
N PRO A 339 -1.55 42.24 52.33
CA PRO A 339 -2.57 41.24 52.01
C PRO A 339 -2.49 40.70 50.57
N ASN A 340 -1.75 41.38 49.68
CA ASN A 340 -1.61 41.03 48.25
C ASN A 340 -0.54 39.95 47.98
N LEU A 341 0.15 39.45 49.02
CA LEU A 341 1.08 38.34 48.92
C LEU A 341 0.32 37.02 48.90
N ASN A 342 0.59 36.18 47.90
CA ASN A 342 0.01 34.84 47.85
C ASN A 342 0.77 33.84 48.76
N GLN A 343 0.19 32.67 48.98
CA GLN A 343 0.77 31.64 49.87
C GLN A 343 2.21 31.25 49.49
N ARG A 344 2.49 31.14 48.18
CA ARG A 344 3.82 30.82 47.67
C ARG A 344 4.82 31.92 48.00
N GLU A 345 4.42 33.18 47.88
CA GLU A 345 5.25 34.35 48.21
C GLU A 345 5.47 34.46 49.72
N LEU A 346 4.47 34.17 50.56
CA LEU A 346 4.60 34.14 52.03
C LEU A 346 5.61 33.05 52.47
N ARG A 347 5.53 31.85 51.88
CA ARG A 347 6.49 30.78 52.12
C ARG A 347 7.91 31.20 51.74
N ILE A 348 8.08 31.88 50.61
CA ILE A 348 9.37 32.41 50.17
C ILE A 348 9.89 33.47 51.16
N CYS A 349 9.04 34.40 51.62
CA CYS A 349 9.42 35.39 52.64
C CYS A 349 9.92 34.71 53.92
N LEU A 350 9.23 33.66 54.38
CA LEU A 350 9.66 32.90 55.54
C LEU A 350 11.04 32.25 55.31
N LEU A 351 11.27 31.60 54.16
CA LEU A 351 12.56 30.98 53.87
C LEU A 351 13.70 32.03 53.76
N ILE A 352 13.40 33.21 53.22
CA ILE A 352 14.35 34.34 53.21
C ILE A 352 14.67 34.80 54.64
N LYS A 353 13.64 34.87 55.50
CA LYS A 353 13.76 35.23 56.93
C LYS A 353 14.59 34.19 57.70
N LEU A 354 14.42 32.91 57.41
CA LEU A 354 15.22 31.81 57.95
C LEU A 354 16.62 31.69 57.33
N ASN A 355 17.04 32.69 56.53
CA ASN A 355 18.37 32.79 55.96
C ASN A 355 18.75 31.67 54.96
N TYR A 356 17.77 31.02 54.32
CA TYR A 356 18.04 30.10 53.23
C TYR A 356 18.61 30.85 52.00
N ASN A 357 19.56 30.23 51.30
CA ASN A 357 20.12 30.82 50.10
C ASN A 357 19.14 30.70 48.90
N THR A 358 19.28 31.59 47.91
CA THR A 358 18.36 31.66 46.76
C THR A 358 18.25 30.34 45.98
N ARG A 359 19.34 29.56 45.90
CA ARG A 359 19.37 28.29 45.18
C ARG A 359 18.54 27.21 45.88
N ASP A 360 18.64 27.15 47.21
CA ASP A 360 17.92 26.17 48.01
C ASP A 360 16.42 26.52 48.09
N ILE A 361 16.09 27.81 48.15
CA ILE A 361 14.70 28.28 48.03
C ILE A 361 14.12 27.91 46.66
N ALA A 362 14.87 28.16 45.57
CA ALA A 362 14.42 27.83 44.21
C ALA A 362 14.15 26.33 44.04
N ARG A 363 15.04 25.48 44.58
CA ARG A 363 14.87 24.03 44.58
C ARG A 363 13.66 23.58 45.40
N SER A 364 13.47 24.14 46.60
CA SER A 364 12.34 23.82 47.48
C SER A 364 10.99 24.19 46.85
N VAL A 365 10.94 25.29 46.10
CA VAL A 365 9.72 25.82 45.46
C VAL A 365 9.56 25.33 44.00
N GLY A 366 10.46 24.46 43.52
CA GLY A 366 10.36 23.80 42.22
C GLY A 366 10.58 24.71 41.00
N ILE A 367 11.49 25.70 41.08
CA ILE A 367 11.78 26.64 39.99
C ILE A 367 13.28 26.82 39.75
N SER A 368 13.64 27.37 38.60
CA SER A 368 15.03 27.78 38.33
C SER A 368 15.44 28.99 39.18
N THR A 369 16.74 29.16 39.38
CA THR A 369 17.31 30.33 40.08
C THR A 369 16.89 31.65 39.43
N ARG A 370 16.87 31.70 38.09
CA ARG A 370 16.35 32.84 37.32
C ARG A 370 14.86 33.09 37.56
N GLY A 371 14.05 32.03 37.67
CA GLY A 371 12.64 32.12 38.06
C GLY A 371 12.48 32.72 39.47
N MET A 372 13.37 32.35 40.39
CA MET A 372 13.39 32.85 41.76
C MET A 372 13.73 34.35 41.83
N GLU A 373 14.67 34.84 41.01
CA GLU A 373 14.98 36.28 40.90
C GLU A 373 13.77 37.09 40.41
N SER A 374 13.05 36.57 39.41
CA SER A 374 11.81 37.19 38.92
C SER A 374 10.74 37.29 40.02
N ILE A 375 10.58 36.24 40.83
CA ILE A 375 9.67 36.27 41.98
C ILE A 375 10.12 37.30 43.02
N ARG A 376 11.41 37.34 43.38
CA ARG A 376 11.95 38.34 44.33
C ARG A 376 11.68 39.77 43.86
N TYR A 377 11.87 40.05 42.57
CA TYR A 377 11.55 41.35 41.99
C TYR A 377 10.06 41.71 42.10
N ARG A 378 9.16 40.76 41.82
CA ARG A 378 7.72 40.99 41.98
C ARG A 378 7.34 41.22 43.44
N MET A 379 7.90 40.43 44.36
CA MET A 379 7.68 40.61 45.79
C MET A 379 8.18 41.97 46.27
N HIS A 380 9.36 42.39 45.81
CA HIS A 380 9.95 43.70 46.10
C HIS A 380 9.03 44.87 45.69
N LYS A 381 8.42 44.78 44.51
CA LYS A 381 7.36 45.73 44.09
C LYS A 381 6.09 45.64 44.94
N LYS A 382 5.61 44.43 45.24
CA LYS A 382 4.37 44.21 46.01
C LYS A 382 4.47 44.74 47.44
N VAL A 383 5.65 44.65 48.06
CA VAL A 383 5.90 45.18 49.41
C VAL A 383 6.33 46.65 49.42
N GLY A 384 6.39 47.30 48.26
CA GLY A 384 6.64 48.75 48.13
C GLY A 384 8.08 49.20 48.37
N LEU A 385 9.07 48.32 48.15
CA LEU A 385 10.47 48.65 48.43
C LEU A 385 11.10 49.50 47.31
N SER A 386 11.98 50.44 47.69
CA SER A 386 12.77 51.22 46.75
C SER A 386 13.94 50.41 46.17
N LYS A 387 14.48 50.81 45.00
CA LYS A 387 15.50 50.03 44.24
C LYS A 387 16.73 49.61 45.06
N HIS A 388 17.05 50.33 46.13
CA HIS A 388 18.22 50.09 46.98
C HIS A 388 17.89 49.36 48.29
N GLN A 389 16.62 49.12 48.58
CA GLN A 389 16.20 48.41 49.78
C GLN A 389 16.22 46.90 49.55
N SER A 390 16.86 46.18 50.47
CA SER A 390 16.91 44.72 50.44
C SER A 390 15.61 44.13 51.00
N LEU A 391 14.97 43.26 50.22
CA LEU A 391 13.81 42.48 50.68
C LEU A 391 14.13 41.71 51.98
N LYS A 392 15.36 41.22 52.15
CA LYS A 392 15.77 40.52 53.37
C LYS A 392 15.78 41.47 54.58
N SER A 393 16.39 42.64 54.45
CA SER A 393 16.47 43.63 55.53
C SER A 393 15.08 44.08 55.97
N TYR A 394 14.19 44.34 55.01
CA TYR A 394 12.80 44.69 55.27
C TYR A 394 12.05 43.62 56.10
N LEU A 395 12.19 42.34 55.73
CA LEU A 395 11.54 41.25 56.45
C LEU A 395 12.12 41.07 57.87
N THR A 396 13.42 41.33 58.07
CA THR A 396 14.03 41.30 59.41
C THR A 396 13.56 42.46 60.29
N GLU A 397 13.45 43.68 59.74
CA GLU A 397 12.96 44.87 60.45
C GLU A 397 11.52 44.70 60.94
N LEU A 398 10.67 44.03 60.15
CA LEU A 398 9.29 43.69 60.49
C LEU A 398 9.15 42.84 61.76
N ILE A 399 10.20 42.13 62.17
CA ILE A 399 10.23 41.31 63.39
C ILE A 399 10.57 42.18 64.61
N MET A 400 11.47 43.16 64.45
CA MET A 400 11.98 44.00 65.53
C MET A 400 11.00 45.10 65.97
N GLN A 401 9.97 45.38 65.17
CA GLN A 401 8.85 46.23 65.56
C GLN A 401 7.94 45.45 66.53
N ARG A 402 8.15 45.64 67.85
CA ARG A 402 7.14 45.37 68.88
C ARG A 402 6.12 46.52 68.84
N ASP A 403 4.83 46.16 68.82
CA ASP A 403 3.76 47.11 69.16
C ASP A 403 3.81 47.42 70.66
#